data_AF-A0A6B3NKF3-F1
#
_entry.id   AF-A0A6B3NKF3-F1
#
_cell.length_a   1.000
_cell.length_b   1.000
_cell.length_c   1.000
_cell.angle_alpha   90.00
_cell.angle_beta   90.00
_cell.angle_gamma   90.00
#
_symmetry.space_group_name_H-M   'P 1'
#
loop_
_entity.id
_entity.type
_entity.pdbx_description
1 polymer ?
#
loop_
_entity_poly.entity_id
_entity_poly.type
_entity_poly.pdbx_seq_one_letter_code
_entity_poly.pdbx_strand_id
1 'polypeptide(L)'
;STLHNIANLKAQQGELEDALTLYQQSLQIEESINNVRGKAATVHAIAGIKAQQGELEEALALYQQSLQIEESINNVGGKAATLHNIAQLKAQQGELEEALALYQQSLQIKDSINNVGGKAATLHNIADLKAQQGELEEALALYQQSLQIQESINNVRGKAATINNMGYLEGKRGNKSKQLELYLEAAQILAQIGAYINLHQVLKNLGVTDETKGIIYLAQALWLCLRVQIPLTASVDTIRSMYDMIPKGDEMEALLGTTAVYLCQTRGAQHPQLEELQEQSFKILLAAAVAQGIETQEAFETWYVQQQLNDPEYFIPRLVEKLEEIVGDQWLFERQNNL
;
A
#
# COMPACT_ATOMS: atom_id res chain seq x y z
N SER A 1 0.61 21.95 19.81
CA SER A 1 0.62 21.92 18.32
C SER A 1 1.96 21.46 17.73
N THR A 2 3.13 21.87 18.23
CA THR A 2 4.43 21.45 17.65
C THR A 2 4.71 19.95 17.79
N LEU A 3 4.54 19.37 18.99
CA LEU A 3 4.73 17.92 19.20
C LEU A 3 3.78 17.08 18.37
N HIS A 4 2.50 17.47 18.30
CA HIS A 4 1.49 16.81 17.48
C HIS A 4 1.86 16.78 15.99
N ASN A 5 2.42 17.86 15.45
CA ASN A 5 2.86 17.90 14.05
C ASN A 5 4.10 17.03 13.81
N ILE A 6 5.07 17.02 14.74
CA ILE A 6 6.25 16.16 14.64
C ILE A 6 5.84 14.68 14.73
N ALA A 7 4.90 14.35 15.63
CA ALA A 7 4.35 13.00 15.75
C ALA A 7 3.67 12.54 14.46
N ASN A 8 2.88 13.41 13.81
CA ASN A 8 2.30 13.13 12.50
C ASN A 8 3.36 12.85 11.43
N LEU A 9 4.44 13.63 11.39
CA LEU A 9 5.54 13.42 10.44
C LEU A 9 6.25 12.08 10.70
N LYS A 10 6.53 11.76 11.97
CA LYS A 10 7.13 10.48 12.37
C LYS A 10 6.24 9.30 12.00
N ALA A 11 4.93 9.42 12.22
CA ALA A 11 3.97 8.40 11.81
C ALA A 11 3.96 8.19 10.29
N GLN A 12 4.02 9.27 9.51
CA GLN A 12 4.12 9.22 8.05
C GLN A 12 5.43 8.60 7.56
N GLN A 13 6.51 8.69 8.35
CA GLN A 13 7.80 8.06 8.10
C GLN A 13 7.84 6.58 8.56
N GLY A 14 6.76 6.07 9.16
CA GLY A 14 6.70 4.71 9.71
C GLY A 14 7.39 4.57 11.08
N GLU A 15 7.85 5.66 11.68
CA GLU A 15 8.46 5.71 13.01
C GLU A 15 7.35 5.73 14.08
N LEU A 16 6.59 4.63 14.18
CA LEU A 16 5.35 4.55 14.96
C LEU A 16 5.59 4.68 16.47
N GLU A 17 6.66 4.10 17.00
CA GLU A 17 7.00 4.19 18.43
C GLU A 17 7.39 5.62 18.85
N ASP A 18 8.17 6.31 18.00
CA ASP A 18 8.53 7.71 18.19
C ASP A 18 7.29 8.60 18.12
N ALA A 19 6.41 8.38 17.14
CA ALA A 19 5.15 9.09 17.00
C ALA A 19 4.27 8.90 18.25
N LEU A 20 4.14 7.66 18.74
CA LEU A 20 3.37 7.33 19.93
C LEU A 20 3.92 8.04 21.18
N THR A 21 5.23 8.04 21.36
CA THR A 21 5.91 8.74 22.46
C THR A 21 5.59 10.24 22.44
N LEU A 22 5.70 10.87 21.26
CA LEU A 22 5.40 12.29 21.08
C LEU A 22 3.91 12.61 21.30
N TYR A 23 3.00 11.73 20.87
CA TYR A 23 1.57 11.89 21.15
C TYR A 23 1.25 11.74 22.63
N GLN A 24 1.88 10.82 23.36
CA GLN A 24 1.70 10.68 24.80
C GLN A 24 2.17 11.93 25.56
N GLN A 25 3.32 12.49 25.17
CA GLN A 25 3.79 13.78 25.71
C GLN A 25 2.81 14.92 25.37
N SER A 26 2.32 14.97 24.13
CA SER A 26 1.29 15.93 23.73
C SER A 26 0.03 15.78 24.58
N LEU A 27 -0.44 14.56 24.83
CA LEU A 27 -1.63 14.28 25.62
C LEU A 27 -1.50 14.82 27.05
N GLN A 28 -0.36 14.58 27.70
CA GLN A 28 -0.08 15.12 29.04
C GLN A 28 -0.14 16.65 29.07
N ILE A 29 0.39 17.30 28.03
CA ILE A 29 0.35 18.77 27.91
C ILE A 29 -1.09 19.25 27.73
N GLU A 30 -1.84 18.67 26.79
CA GLU A 30 -3.23 19.07 26.52
C GLU A 30 -4.10 18.89 27.78
N GLU A 31 -3.86 17.85 28.58
CA GLU A 31 -4.51 17.64 29.88
C GLU A 31 -4.10 18.70 30.91
N SER A 32 -2.81 19.02 31.02
CA SER A 32 -2.31 20.02 31.99
C SER A 32 -2.88 21.43 31.75
N ILE A 33 -3.16 21.76 30.50
CA ILE A 33 -3.74 23.05 30.10
C ILE A 33 -5.27 23.00 29.93
N ASN A 34 -5.90 21.86 30.24
CA ASN A 34 -7.34 21.61 30.08
C ASN A 34 -7.87 21.87 28.65
N ASN A 35 -7.06 21.62 27.62
CA ASN A 35 -7.49 21.73 26.23
C ASN A 35 -8.21 20.44 25.80
N VAL A 36 -9.51 20.37 26.07
CA VAL A 36 -10.36 19.21 25.77
C VAL A 36 -10.34 18.85 24.28
N ARG A 37 -10.31 19.84 23.39
CA ARG A 37 -10.25 19.61 21.94
C ARG A 37 -8.89 19.02 21.51
N GLY A 38 -7.80 19.55 22.07
CA GLY A 38 -6.45 19.01 21.83
C GLY A 38 -6.29 17.58 22.35
N LYS A 39 -6.90 17.28 23.52
CA LYS A 39 -7.00 15.92 24.05
C LYS A 39 -7.73 14.99 23.08
N ALA A 40 -8.92 15.37 22.61
CA ALA A 40 -9.70 14.55 21.67
C ALA A 40 -8.93 14.21 20.39
N ALA A 41 -8.28 15.21 19.80
CA ALA A 41 -7.46 15.05 18.60
C ALA A 41 -6.22 14.17 18.84
N THR A 42 -5.60 14.28 20.01
CA THR A 42 -4.43 13.47 20.37
C THR A 42 -4.82 12.02 20.61
N VAL A 43 -5.91 11.76 21.34
CA VAL A 43 -6.45 10.40 21.54
C VAL A 43 -6.83 9.77 20.20
N HIS A 44 -7.46 10.53 19.29
CA HIS A 44 -7.75 10.09 17.93
C HIS A 44 -6.48 9.69 17.17
N ALA A 45 -5.42 10.51 17.26
CA ALA A 45 -4.17 10.22 16.56
C ALA A 45 -3.48 8.96 17.12
N ILE A 46 -3.47 8.77 18.44
CA ILE A 46 -2.95 7.55 19.09
C ILE A 46 -3.73 6.32 18.61
N ALA A 47 -5.06 6.41 18.53
CA ALA A 47 -5.90 5.34 18.00
C ALA A 47 -5.51 4.95 16.56
N GLY A 48 -5.18 5.94 15.72
CA GLY A 48 -4.68 5.70 14.36
C GLY A 48 -3.35 4.94 14.31
N ILE A 49 -2.41 5.27 15.21
CA ILE A 49 -1.13 4.54 15.33
C ILE A 49 -1.38 3.09 15.79
N LYS A 50 -2.24 2.89 16.79
CA LYS A 50 -2.61 1.56 17.27
C LYS A 50 -3.25 0.70 16.20
N ALA A 51 -4.15 1.29 15.40
CA ALA A 51 -4.72 0.62 14.24
C ALA A 51 -3.65 0.21 13.22
N GLN A 52 -2.67 1.08 12.96
CA GLN A 52 -1.56 0.78 12.05
C GLN A 52 -0.63 -0.34 12.57
N GLN A 53 -0.51 -0.48 13.89
CA GLN A 53 0.20 -1.59 14.55
C GLN A 53 -0.61 -2.91 14.56
N GLY A 54 -1.86 -2.90 14.09
CA GLY A 54 -2.76 -4.06 14.13
C GLY A 54 -3.44 -4.27 15.48
N GLU A 55 -3.29 -3.35 16.43
CA GLU A 55 -3.92 -3.37 17.75
C GLU A 55 -5.36 -2.85 17.66
N LEU A 56 -6.21 -3.58 16.90
CA LEU A 56 -7.55 -3.12 16.50
C LEU A 56 -8.48 -2.84 17.69
N GLU A 57 -8.44 -3.67 18.74
CA GLU A 57 -9.28 -3.51 19.93
C GLU A 57 -8.92 -2.25 20.73
N GLU A 58 -7.61 -1.99 20.93
CA GLU A 58 -7.14 -0.79 21.61
C GLU A 58 -7.47 0.47 20.77
N ALA A 59 -7.26 0.40 19.46
CA ALA A 59 -7.60 1.47 18.55
C ALA A 59 -9.10 1.81 18.59
N LEU A 60 -9.99 0.82 18.59
CA LEU A 60 -11.43 1.00 18.73
C LEU A 60 -11.79 1.69 20.05
N ALA A 61 -11.22 1.23 21.17
CA ALA A 61 -11.47 1.83 22.48
C ALA A 61 -11.04 3.31 22.53
N LEU A 62 -9.87 3.63 21.98
CA LEU A 62 -9.37 5.01 21.91
C LEU A 62 -10.21 5.88 20.97
N TYR A 63 -10.63 5.37 19.81
CA TYR A 63 -11.55 6.10 18.94
C TYR A 63 -12.91 6.34 19.61
N GLN A 64 -13.46 5.37 20.35
CA GLN A 64 -14.69 5.57 21.12
C GLN A 64 -14.52 6.64 22.21
N GLN A 65 -13.38 6.64 22.91
CA GLN A 65 -13.03 7.69 23.87
C GLN A 65 -12.96 9.06 23.19
N SER A 66 -12.28 9.17 22.04
CA SER A 66 -12.24 10.40 21.26
C SER A 66 -13.64 10.85 20.84
N LEU A 67 -14.47 9.93 20.33
CA LEU A 67 -15.84 10.21 19.89
C LEU A 67 -16.68 10.82 21.02
N GLN A 68 -16.64 10.24 22.23
CA GLN A 68 -17.34 10.77 23.39
C GLN A 68 -16.88 12.20 23.74
N ILE A 69 -15.58 12.48 23.65
CA ILE A 69 -15.05 13.82 23.91
C ILE A 69 -15.53 14.79 22.81
N GLU A 70 -15.41 14.42 21.54
CA GLU A 70 -15.84 15.26 20.41
C GLU A 70 -17.34 15.60 20.47
N GLU A 71 -18.17 14.65 20.90
CA GLU A 71 -19.60 14.86 21.16
C GLU A 71 -19.83 15.82 22.33
N SER A 72 -19.12 15.65 23.45
CA SER A 72 -19.28 16.51 24.63
C SER A 72 -18.95 17.99 24.35
N ILE A 73 -18.05 18.25 23.40
CA ILE A 73 -17.66 19.61 22.98
C ILE A 73 -18.37 20.08 21.69
N ASN A 74 -19.32 19.29 21.17
CA ASN A 74 -20.04 19.55 19.92
C ASN A 74 -19.13 19.79 18.69
N ASN A 75 -17.96 19.15 18.64
CA ASN A 75 -17.07 19.23 17.48
C ASN A 75 -17.53 18.23 16.41
N VAL A 76 -18.49 18.68 15.59
CA VAL A 76 -19.07 17.89 14.50
C VAL A 76 -18.04 17.37 13.49
N GLY A 77 -16.99 18.14 13.22
CA GLY A 77 -15.92 17.72 12.31
C GLY A 77 -15.08 16.58 12.89
N GLY A 78 -14.71 16.68 14.16
CA GLY A 78 -14.01 15.62 14.90
C GLY A 78 -14.86 14.34 15.01
N LYS A 79 -16.14 14.49 15.37
CA LYS A 79 -17.12 13.38 15.37
C LYS A 79 -17.14 12.64 14.03
N ALA A 80 -17.27 13.37 12.91
CA ALA A 80 -17.35 12.74 11.60
C ALA A 80 -16.06 12.02 11.20
N ALA A 81 -14.90 12.56 11.55
CA ALA A 81 -13.61 11.92 11.31
C ALA A 81 -13.47 10.63 12.15
N THR A 82 -13.82 10.69 13.44
CA THR A 82 -13.76 9.52 14.32
C THR A 82 -14.72 8.42 13.90
N LEU A 83 -15.97 8.75 13.52
CA LEU A 83 -16.92 7.77 12.97
C LEU A 83 -16.39 7.08 11.70
N HIS A 84 -15.74 7.84 10.81
CA HIS A 84 -15.12 7.28 9.60
C HIS A 84 -14.03 6.26 9.95
N ASN A 85 -13.18 6.54 10.93
CA ASN A 85 -12.10 5.62 11.30
C ASN A 85 -12.63 4.39 12.06
N ILE A 86 -13.64 4.54 12.92
CA ILE A 86 -14.31 3.39 13.55
C ILE A 86 -14.92 2.48 12.46
N ALA A 87 -15.59 3.07 11.47
CA ALA A 87 -16.13 2.32 10.33
C ALA A 87 -15.04 1.53 9.59
N GLN A 88 -13.87 2.13 9.38
CA GLN A 88 -12.74 1.45 8.76
C GLN A 88 -12.28 0.22 9.57
N LEU A 89 -12.15 0.34 10.90
CA LEU A 89 -11.77 -0.80 11.75
C LEU A 89 -12.84 -1.89 11.77
N LYS A 90 -14.12 -1.50 11.80
CA LYS A 90 -15.24 -2.44 11.71
C LYS A 90 -15.25 -3.21 10.40
N ALA A 91 -14.96 -2.54 9.29
CA ALA A 91 -14.79 -3.20 8.00
C ALA A 91 -13.62 -4.19 8.00
N GLN A 92 -12.49 -3.83 8.61
CA GLN A 92 -11.34 -4.74 8.75
C GLN A 92 -11.65 -5.99 9.59
N GLN A 93 -12.58 -5.88 10.54
CA GLN A 93 -13.09 -7.01 11.33
C GLN A 93 -14.16 -7.83 10.59
N GLY A 94 -14.57 -7.42 9.37
CA GLY A 94 -15.62 -8.07 8.60
C GLY A 94 -17.04 -7.66 8.98
N GLU A 95 -17.20 -6.67 9.87
CA GLU A 95 -18.50 -6.14 10.30
C GLU A 95 -19.03 -5.11 9.28
N LEU A 96 -19.33 -5.55 8.07
CA LEU A 96 -19.60 -4.70 6.91
C LEU A 96 -20.84 -3.82 7.09
N GLU A 97 -21.92 -4.34 7.67
CA GLU A 97 -23.17 -3.58 7.89
C GLU A 97 -22.98 -2.45 8.91
N GLU A 98 -22.27 -2.71 10.01
CA GLU A 98 -21.96 -1.68 11.02
C GLU A 98 -21.03 -0.61 10.41
N ALA A 99 -20.01 -1.02 9.67
CA ALA A 99 -19.12 -0.11 8.96
C ALA A 99 -19.87 0.80 7.97
N LEU A 100 -20.77 0.23 7.16
CA LEU A 100 -21.61 1.00 6.24
C LEU A 100 -22.47 2.04 6.98
N ALA A 101 -23.12 1.66 8.08
CA ALA A 101 -23.94 2.57 8.88
C ALA A 101 -23.12 3.73 9.45
N LEU A 102 -21.92 3.45 9.98
CA LEU A 102 -21.01 4.47 10.51
C LEU A 102 -20.46 5.39 9.42
N TYR A 103 -20.10 4.84 8.25
CA TYR A 103 -19.69 5.64 7.10
C TYR A 103 -20.82 6.54 6.61
N GLN A 104 -22.06 6.06 6.54
CA GLN A 104 -23.22 6.88 6.16
C GLN A 104 -23.46 8.04 7.14
N GLN A 105 -23.34 7.80 8.44
CA GLN A 105 -23.42 8.86 9.45
C GLN A 105 -22.29 9.89 9.26
N SER A 106 -21.05 9.43 9.07
CA SER A 106 -19.91 10.31 8.78
C SER A 106 -20.11 11.12 7.51
N LEU A 107 -20.63 10.49 6.45
CA LEU A 107 -20.92 11.12 5.15
C LEU A 107 -21.92 12.25 5.30
N GLN A 108 -23.03 12.00 6.01
CA GLN A 108 -24.07 13.01 6.24
C GLN A 108 -23.53 14.22 7.02
N ILE A 109 -22.69 14.00 8.02
CA ILE A 109 -22.07 15.11 8.78
C ILE A 109 -21.07 15.85 7.89
N LYS A 110 -20.22 15.15 7.14
CA LYS A 110 -19.24 15.76 6.23
C LYS A 110 -19.93 16.60 5.16
N ASP A 111 -21.07 16.16 4.64
CA ASP A 111 -21.89 16.91 3.70
C ASP A 111 -22.45 18.19 4.34
N SER A 112 -23.03 18.10 5.54
CA SER A 112 -23.65 19.26 6.22
C SER A 112 -22.65 20.35 6.61
N ILE A 113 -21.38 19.98 6.84
CA ILE A 113 -20.30 20.93 7.15
C ILE A 113 -19.45 21.32 5.92
N ASN A 114 -19.85 20.90 4.71
CA ASN A 114 -19.12 21.12 3.47
C ASN A 114 -17.65 20.61 3.50
N ASN A 115 -17.39 19.51 4.20
CA ASN A 115 -16.10 18.83 4.15
C ASN A 115 -16.01 17.96 2.88
N VAL A 116 -15.75 18.63 1.76
CA VAL A 116 -15.72 18.03 0.41
C VAL A 116 -14.68 16.91 0.30
N GLY A 117 -13.46 17.12 0.82
CA GLY A 117 -12.41 16.09 0.80
C GLY A 117 -12.77 14.88 1.66
N GLY A 118 -13.31 15.10 2.85
CA GLY A 118 -13.79 14.04 3.73
C GLY A 118 -14.96 13.25 3.11
N LYS A 119 -15.86 13.93 2.39
CA LYS A 119 -16.97 13.31 1.65
C LYS A 119 -16.47 12.35 0.58
N ALA A 120 -15.50 12.79 -0.23
CA ALA A 120 -14.89 11.94 -1.27
C ALA A 120 -14.24 10.68 -0.67
N ALA A 121 -13.46 10.83 0.40
CA ALA A 121 -12.84 9.69 1.08
C ALA A 121 -13.88 8.71 1.66
N THR A 122 -14.97 9.21 2.26
CA THR A 122 -16.04 8.32 2.74
C THR A 122 -16.76 7.60 1.59
N LEU A 123 -17.06 8.28 0.48
CA LEU A 123 -17.69 7.65 -0.69
C LEU A 123 -16.81 6.54 -1.27
N HIS A 124 -15.50 6.78 -1.37
CA HIS A 124 -14.53 5.76 -1.79
C HIS A 124 -14.60 4.51 -0.90
N ASN A 125 -14.58 4.68 0.43
CA ASN A 125 -14.61 3.53 1.33
C ASN A 125 -15.97 2.81 1.34
N ILE A 126 -17.10 3.52 1.16
CA ILE A 126 -18.40 2.86 0.97
C ILE A 126 -18.38 2.03 -0.32
N ALA A 127 -17.78 2.55 -1.40
CA ALA A 127 -17.63 1.80 -2.65
C ALA A 127 -16.79 0.53 -2.45
N ASP A 128 -15.71 0.57 -1.66
CA ASP A 128 -14.95 -0.63 -1.28
C ASP A 128 -15.82 -1.68 -0.60
N LEU A 129 -16.65 -1.29 0.39
CA LEU A 129 -17.52 -2.24 1.09
C LEU A 129 -18.58 -2.83 0.14
N LYS A 130 -19.15 -2.01 -0.73
CA LYS A 130 -20.10 -2.47 -1.76
C LYS A 130 -19.46 -3.45 -2.74
N ALA A 131 -18.22 -3.20 -3.14
CA ALA A 131 -17.46 -4.13 -3.95
C ALA A 131 -17.19 -5.46 -3.23
N GLN A 132 -16.88 -5.43 -1.93
CA GLN A 132 -16.69 -6.63 -1.11
C GLN A 132 -17.98 -7.46 -0.99
N GLN A 133 -19.14 -6.80 -0.97
CA GLN A 133 -20.47 -7.44 -1.00
C GLN A 133 -20.85 -7.97 -2.39
N GLY A 134 -20.05 -7.72 -3.42
CA GLY A 134 -20.32 -8.12 -4.81
C GLY A 134 -21.25 -7.16 -5.56
N GLU A 135 -21.60 -6.02 -4.98
CA GLU A 135 -22.46 -4.99 -5.57
C GLU A 135 -21.64 -4.07 -6.49
N LEU A 136 -21.10 -4.65 -7.57
CA LEU A 136 -20.09 -4.01 -8.43
C LEU A 136 -20.59 -2.72 -9.09
N GLU A 137 -21.83 -2.70 -9.59
CA GLU A 137 -22.42 -1.52 -10.23
C GLU A 137 -22.60 -0.35 -9.24
N GLU A 138 -23.05 -0.62 -8.02
CA GLU A 138 -23.20 0.41 -6.98
C GLU A 138 -21.83 0.94 -6.55
N ALA A 139 -20.85 0.05 -6.36
CA ALA A 139 -19.48 0.43 -6.04
C ALA A 139 -18.87 1.34 -7.12
N LEU A 140 -19.02 1.00 -8.40
CA LEU A 140 -18.55 1.85 -9.51
C LEU A 140 -19.23 3.22 -9.52
N ALA A 141 -20.54 3.28 -9.26
CA ALA A 141 -21.25 4.56 -9.19
C ALA A 141 -20.76 5.45 -8.03
N LEU A 142 -20.48 4.85 -6.87
CA LEU A 142 -19.92 5.56 -5.72
C LEU A 142 -18.47 6.00 -5.96
N TYR A 143 -17.66 5.16 -6.61
CA TYR A 143 -16.32 5.55 -7.05
C TYR A 143 -16.35 6.71 -8.03
N GLN A 144 -17.27 6.71 -8.99
CA GLN A 144 -17.41 7.81 -9.94
C GLN A 144 -17.77 9.13 -9.24
N GLN A 145 -18.64 9.09 -8.22
CA GLN A 145 -18.94 10.26 -7.39
C GLN A 145 -17.72 10.74 -6.60
N SER A 146 -16.97 9.82 -5.99
CA SER A 146 -15.71 10.14 -5.31
C SER A 146 -14.73 10.79 -6.28
N LEU A 147 -14.51 10.19 -7.44
CA LEU A 147 -13.59 10.65 -8.48
C LEU A 147 -13.88 12.09 -8.90
N GLN A 148 -15.14 12.42 -9.22
CA GLN A 148 -15.55 13.78 -9.57
C GLN A 148 -15.20 14.79 -8.47
N ILE A 149 -15.39 14.41 -7.21
CA ILE A 149 -15.03 15.28 -6.08
C ILE A 149 -13.51 15.41 -5.96
N GLN A 150 -12.75 14.30 -6.04
CA GLN A 150 -11.29 14.32 -5.98
C GLN A 150 -10.69 15.22 -7.07
N GLU A 151 -11.27 15.19 -8.28
CA GLU A 151 -10.92 16.09 -9.38
C GLU A 151 -11.22 17.55 -9.06
N SER A 152 -12.42 17.84 -8.54
CA SER A 152 -12.82 19.22 -8.20
C SER A 152 -11.92 19.89 -7.16
N ILE A 153 -11.32 19.10 -6.25
CA ILE A 153 -10.42 19.59 -5.20
C ILE A 153 -8.93 19.39 -5.55
N ASN A 154 -8.61 18.95 -6.78
CA ASN A 154 -7.25 18.64 -7.23
C ASN A 154 -6.50 17.64 -6.32
N ASN A 155 -7.21 16.69 -5.70
CA ASN A 155 -6.56 15.62 -4.94
C ASN A 155 -6.10 14.51 -5.89
N VAL A 156 -4.90 14.70 -6.43
CA VAL A 156 -4.30 13.82 -7.44
C VAL A 156 -4.11 12.39 -6.92
N ARG A 157 -3.69 12.22 -5.65
CA ARG A 157 -3.54 10.90 -5.02
C ARG A 157 -4.87 10.19 -4.86
N GLY A 158 -5.89 10.89 -4.35
CA GLY A 158 -7.24 10.35 -4.19
C GLY A 158 -7.88 9.96 -5.52
N LYS A 159 -7.64 10.75 -6.57
CA LYS A 159 -8.02 10.44 -7.95
C LYS A 159 -7.40 9.12 -8.41
N ALA A 160 -6.07 8.98 -8.33
CA ALA A 160 -5.37 7.78 -8.79
C ALA A 160 -5.82 6.51 -8.05
N ALA A 161 -5.98 6.58 -6.73
CA ALA A 161 -6.47 5.46 -5.92
C ALA A 161 -7.88 5.02 -6.36
N THR A 162 -8.77 5.98 -6.59
CA THR A 162 -10.14 5.71 -7.05
C THR A 162 -10.16 5.06 -8.43
N ILE A 163 -9.38 5.58 -9.38
CA ILE A 163 -9.24 5.02 -10.73
C ILE A 163 -8.70 3.58 -10.68
N ASN A 164 -7.67 3.33 -9.87
CA ASN A 164 -7.13 1.98 -9.71
C ASN A 164 -8.21 1.01 -9.19
N ASN A 165 -9.00 1.38 -8.20
CA ASN A 165 -10.05 0.50 -7.67
C ASN A 165 -11.18 0.29 -8.69
N MET A 166 -11.55 1.31 -9.45
CA MET A 166 -12.48 1.15 -10.58
C MET A 166 -11.93 0.16 -11.62
N GLY A 167 -10.64 0.22 -11.95
CA GLY A 167 -9.98 -0.72 -12.85
C GLY A 167 -10.09 -2.16 -12.37
N TYR A 168 -9.85 -2.39 -11.07
CA TYR A 168 -10.04 -3.70 -10.45
C TYR A 168 -11.48 -4.22 -10.60
N LEU A 169 -12.49 -3.38 -10.38
CA LEU A 169 -13.90 -3.78 -10.54
C LEU A 169 -14.28 -4.05 -12.00
N GLU A 170 -13.78 -3.27 -12.95
CA GLU A 170 -13.99 -3.53 -14.38
C GLU A 170 -13.39 -4.89 -14.79
N GLY A 171 -12.23 -5.25 -14.23
CA GLY A 171 -11.66 -6.59 -14.37
C GLY A 171 -12.57 -7.69 -13.83
N LYS A 172 -13.16 -7.48 -12.64
CA LYS A 172 -14.16 -8.42 -12.06
C LYS A 172 -15.42 -8.56 -12.92
N ARG A 173 -15.81 -7.52 -13.65
CA ARG A 173 -16.91 -7.54 -14.62
C ARG A 173 -16.51 -8.14 -15.98
N GLY A 174 -15.25 -8.56 -16.14
CA GLY A 174 -14.71 -9.12 -17.37
C GLY A 174 -14.30 -8.07 -18.42
N ASN A 175 -14.36 -6.78 -18.10
CA ASN A 175 -14.00 -5.69 -19.00
C ASN A 175 -12.50 -5.40 -18.94
N LYS A 176 -11.71 -6.35 -19.46
CA LYS A 176 -10.23 -6.25 -19.49
C LYS A 176 -9.71 -4.97 -20.16
N SER A 177 -10.37 -4.52 -21.23
CA SER A 177 -9.96 -3.31 -21.94
C SER A 177 -10.06 -2.08 -21.04
N LYS A 178 -11.18 -1.91 -20.32
CA LYS A 178 -11.36 -0.78 -19.41
C LYS A 178 -10.50 -0.89 -18.16
N GLN A 179 -10.29 -2.10 -17.66
CA GLN A 179 -9.35 -2.36 -16.56
C GLN A 179 -7.93 -1.85 -16.90
N LEU A 180 -7.40 -2.22 -18.06
CA LEU A 180 -6.07 -1.78 -18.51
C LEU A 180 -6.00 -0.26 -18.71
N GLU A 181 -7.03 0.33 -19.32
CA GLU A 181 -7.12 1.79 -19.51
C GLU A 181 -7.04 2.53 -18.16
N LEU A 182 -7.84 2.11 -17.18
CA LEU A 182 -7.88 2.73 -15.85
C LEU A 182 -6.57 2.52 -15.09
N TYR A 183 -5.98 1.32 -15.12
CA TYR A 183 -4.68 1.10 -14.50
C TYR A 183 -3.57 1.96 -15.14
N LEU A 184 -3.56 2.11 -16.47
CA LEU A 184 -2.59 2.98 -17.14
C LEU A 184 -2.77 4.45 -16.75
N GLU A 185 -4.01 4.94 -16.68
CA GLU A 185 -4.29 6.30 -16.22
C GLU A 185 -3.79 6.50 -14.77
N ALA A 186 -4.11 5.56 -13.87
CA ALA A 186 -3.64 5.62 -12.49
C ALA A 186 -2.10 5.61 -12.40
N ALA A 187 -1.43 4.75 -13.18
CA ALA A 187 0.03 4.69 -13.21
C ALA A 187 0.65 6.02 -13.68
N GLN A 188 0.13 6.61 -14.76
CA GLN A 188 0.61 7.91 -15.27
C GLN A 188 0.47 9.02 -14.24
N ILE A 189 -0.67 9.08 -13.55
CA ILE A 189 -0.91 10.07 -12.50
C ILE A 189 0.07 9.89 -11.35
N LEU A 190 0.27 8.65 -10.87
CA LEU A 190 1.17 8.36 -9.74
C LEU A 190 2.63 8.62 -10.08
N ALA A 191 3.03 8.32 -11.31
CA ALA A 191 4.35 8.65 -11.85
C ALA A 191 4.59 10.17 -11.85
N GLN A 192 3.62 10.95 -12.34
CA GLN A 192 3.74 12.41 -12.42
C GLN A 192 3.96 13.07 -11.05
N ILE A 193 3.39 12.51 -9.98
CA ILE A 193 3.52 13.05 -8.62
C ILE A 193 4.60 12.35 -7.78
N GLY A 194 5.38 11.44 -8.35
CA GLY A 194 6.41 10.68 -7.64
C GLY A 194 5.87 9.78 -6.52
N ALA A 195 4.62 9.32 -6.62
CA ALA A 195 4.01 8.43 -5.63
C ALA A 195 4.39 6.97 -5.87
N TYR A 196 5.69 6.67 -5.78
CA TYR A 196 6.28 5.42 -6.26
C TYR A 196 5.79 4.14 -5.55
N ILE A 197 5.42 4.22 -4.27
CA ILE A 197 4.87 3.08 -3.54
C ILE A 197 3.51 2.67 -4.14
N ASN A 198 2.64 3.64 -4.41
CA ASN A 198 1.35 3.38 -5.07
C ASN A 198 1.56 2.99 -6.54
N LEU A 199 2.52 3.62 -7.23
CA LEU A 199 2.84 3.29 -8.62
C LEU A 199 3.29 1.84 -8.77
N HIS A 200 4.15 1.34 -7.87
CA HIS A 200 4.54 -0.06 -7.81
C HIS A 200 3.33 -1.00 -7.81
N GLN A 201 2.33 -0.73 -6.96
CA GLN A 201 1.13 -1.56 -6.88
C GLN A 201 0.36 -1.57 -8.21
N VAL A 202 0.20 -0.42 -8.85
CA VAL A 202 -0.50 -0.33 -10.14
C VAL A 202 0.30 -0.99 -11.26
N LEU A 203 1.62 -0.83 -11.29
CA LEU A 203 2.50 -1.53 -12.23
C LEU A 203 2.45 -3.05 -12.05
N LYS A 204 2.41 -3.54 -10.81
CA LYS A 204 2.21 -4.96 -10.53
C LYS A 204 0.85 -5.45 -11.04
N ASN A 205 -0.22 -4.67 -10.83
CA ASN A 205 -1.55 -4.99 -11.33
C ASN A 205 -1.59 -5.03 -12.87
N LEU A 206 -0.98 -4.04 -13.54
CA LEU A 206 -0.78 -4.05 -15.00
C LEU A 206 0.02 -5.27 -15.45
N GLY A 207 1.08 -5.60 -14.71
CA GLY A 207 1.97 -6.70 -14.97
C GLY A 207 1.29 -8.06 -15.06
N VAL A 208 0.33 -8.31 -14.17
CA VAL A 208 -0.45 -9.55 -14.16
C VAL A 208 -1.70 -9.51 -15.04
N THR A 209 -2.10 -8.35 -15.55
CA THR A 209 -3.33 -8.16 -16.34
C THR A 209 -3.06 -8.07 -17.84
N ASP A 210 -1.98 -7.39 -18.24
CA ASP A 210 -1.65 -7.15 -19.65
C ASP A 210 -0.90 -8.36 -20.24
N GLU A 211 -1.57 -9.09 -21.13
CA GLU A 211 -1.05 -10.29 -21.78
C GLU A 211 0.14 -10.01 -22.71
N THR A 212 0.35 -8.74 -23.10
CA THR A 212 1.38 -8.34 -24.08
C THR A 212 2.54 -7.61 -23.44
N LYS A 213 2.26 -6.72 -22.49
CA LYS A 213 3.26 -5.86 -21.84
C LYS A 213 3.48 -6.18 -20.37
N GLY A 214 2.89 -7.27 -19.87
CA GLY A 214 2.96 -7.63 -18.44
C GLY A 214 4.39 -7.65 -17.88
N ILE A 215 5.32 -8.28 -18.61
CA ILE A 215 6.73 -8.34 -18.19
C ILE A 215 7.40 -6.96 -18.11
N ILE A 216 7.01 -6.01 -18.97
CA ILE A 216 7.52 -4.64 -18.96
C ILE A 216 7.06 -3.90 -17.71
N TYR A 217 5.79 -4.05 -17.31
CA TYR A 217 5.29 -3.41 -16.10
C TYR A 217 5.85 -4.05 -14.83
N LEU A 218 6.01 -5.39 -14.80
CA LEU A 218 6.66 -6.08 -13.68
C LEU A 218 8.13 -5.69 -13.56
N ALA A 219 8.84 -5.50 -14.66
CA ALA A 219 10.22 -5.04 -14.64
C ALA A 219 10.33 -3.63 -14.02
N GLN A 220 9.41 -2.72 -14.36
CA GLN A 220 9.32 -1.39 -13.74
C GLN A 220 8.96 -1.47 -12.24
N ALA A 221 8.02 -2.34 -11.86
CA ALA A 221 7.65 -2.56 -10.47
C ALA A 221 8.86 -3.08 -9.66
N LEU A 222 9.55 -4.11 -10.15
CA LEU A 222 10.74 -4.64 -9.48
C LEU A 222 11.88 -3.62 -9.42
N TRP A 223 12.06 -2.80 -10.45
CA TRP A 223 13.02 -1.71 -10.43
C TRP A 223 12.75 -0.72 -9.29
N LEU A 224 11.48 -0.42 -8.99
CA LEU A 224 11.06 0.39 -7.84
C LEU A 224 11.30 -0.33 -6.50
N CYS A 225 11.08 -1.65 -6.41
CA CYS A 225 11.38 -2.43 -5.19
C CYS A 225 12.83 -2.26 -4.73
N LEU A 226 13.77 -2.09 -5.67
CA LEU A 226 15.19 -1.97 -5.39
C LEU A 226 15.63 -0.57 -4.93
N ARG A 227 14.77 0.45 -5.06
CA ARG A 227 15.14 1.86 -4.80
C ARG A 227 14.27 2.52 -3.75
N VAL A 228 12.97 2.24 -3.79
CA VAL A 228 12.01 2.78 -2.83
C VAL A 228 11.67 1.70 -1.81
N GLN A 229 11.31 2.12 -0.60
CA GLN A 229 10.87 1.24 0.48
C GLN A 229 9.47 0.67 0.20
N ILE A 230 9.40 -0.27 -0.74
CA ILE A 230 8.22 -1.09 -1.01
C ILE A 230 8.09 -2.15 0.10
N PRO A 231 6.89 -2.42 0.65
CA PRO A 231 6.67 -3.48 1.63
C PRO A 231 7.26 -4.83 1.17
N LEU A 232 7.82 -5.60 2.11
CA LEU A 232 8.54 -6.83 1.79
C LEU A 232 7.65 -7.84 1.06
N THR A 233 6.45 -8.11 1.58
CA THR A 233 5.47 -9.01 0.94
C THR A 233 5.18 -8.59 -0.50
N ALA A 234 4.94 -7.30 -0.74
CA ALA A 234 4.67 -6.78 -2.08
C ALA A 234 5.88 -6.93 -3.02
N SER A 235 7.10 -6.79 -2.50
CA SER A 235 8.33 -6.97 -3.29
C SER A 235 8.54 -8.44 -3.69
N VAL A 236 8.37 -9.37 -2.74
CA VAL A 236 8.46 -10.82 -2.99
C VAL A 236 7.37 -11.27 -3.96
N ASP A 237 6.15 -10.77 -3.80
CA ASP A 237 5.03 -11.07 -4.71
C ASP A 237 5.31 -10.59 -6.15
N THR A 238 5.88 -9.39 -6.32
CA THR A 238 6.29 -8.87 -7.63
C THR A 238 7.38 -9.75 -8.26
N ILE A 239 8.38 -10.16 -7.48
CA ILE A 239 9.43 -11.08 -7.95
C ILE A 239 8.83 -12.41 -8.41
N ARG A 240 7.91 -12.98 -7.63
CA ARG A 240 7.22 -14.22 -7.99
C ARG A 240 6.43 -14.07 -9.29
N SER A 241 5.63 -13.00 -9.41
CA SER A 241 4.88 -12.73 -10.64
C SER A 241 5.80 -12.59 -11.87
N MET A 242 6.98 -12.00 -11.70
CA MET A 242 7.96 -11.89 -12.78
C MET A 242 8.61 -13.24 -13.11
N TYR A 243 8.97 -14.02 -12.09
CA TYR A 243 9.53 -15.37 -12.22
C TYR A 243 8.62 -16.32 -13.00
N ASP A 244 7.30 -16.19 -12.82
CA ASP A 244 6.31 -17.00 -13.53
C ASP A 244 6.19 -16.64 -15.02
N MET A 245 6.66 -15.45 -15.44
CA MET A 245 6.57 -14.96 -16.81
C MET A 245 7.84 -15.14 -17.64
N ILE A 246 8.99 -15.41 -17.01
CA ILE A 246 10.26 -15.59 -17.72
C ILE A 246 10.49 -17.06 -18.13
N PRO A 247 11.21 -17.31 -19.25
CA PRO A 247 11.56 -18.67 -19.66
C PRO A 247 12.38 -19.42 -18.60
N LYS A 248 12.17 -20.73 -18.47
CA LYS A 248 12.97 -21.58 -17.59
C LYS A 248 14.37 -21.79 -18.13
N GLY A 249 15.36 -21.80 -17.23
CA GLY A 249 16.78 -21.79 -17.54
C GLY A 249 17.33 -20.40 -17.85
N ASP A 250 16.53 -19.34 -17.76
CA ASP A 250 17.02 -17.96 -17.89
C ASP A 250 17.83 -17.59 -16.65
N GLU A 251 18.97 -16.95 -16.87
CA GLU A 251 19.82 -16.40 -15.81
C GLU A 251 19.06 -15.47 -14.86
N MET A 252 18.03 -14.79 -15.37
CA MET A 252 17.14 -13.94 -14.59
C MET A 252 16.42 -14.70 -13.47
N GLU A 253 16.16 -16.00 -13.60
CA GLU A 253 15.54 -16.80 -12.53
C GLU A 253 16.39 -16.77 -11.25
N ALA A 254 17.70 -16.95 -11.40
CA ALA A 254 18.63 -16.94 -10.29
C ALA A 254 18.76 -15.55 -9.66
N LEU A 255 18.80 -14.50 -10.49
CA LEU A 255 18.83 -13.11 -10.01
C LEU A 255 17.56 -12.73 -9.23
N LEU A 256 16.39 -13.14 -9.72
CA LEU A 256 15.11 -12.94 -9.06
C LEU A 256 15.07 -13.66 -7.70
N GLY A 257 15.38 -14.96 -7.67
CA GLY A 257 15.37 -15.75 -6.45
C GLY A 257 16.35 -15.22 -5.39
N THR A 258 17.59 -14.93 -5.79
CA THR A 258 18.60 -14.32 -4.91
C THR A 258 18.16 -12.96 -4.38
N THR A 259 17.56 -12.13 -5.24
CA THR A 259 17.02 -10.82 -4.82
C THR A 259 15.91 -10.96 -3.79
N ALA A 260 14.99 -11.92 -3.97
CA ALA A 260 13.92 -12.16 -3.00
C ALA A 260 14.48 -12.58 -1.63
N VAL A 261 15.47 -13.48 -1.62
CA VAL A 261 16.18 -13.90 -0.40
C VAL A 261 16.88 -12.70 0.27
N TYR A 262 17.59 -11.89 -0.52
CA TYR A 262 18.28 -10.70 -0.04
C TYR A 262 17.33 -9.67 0.57
N LEU A 263 16.17 -9.42 -0.06
CA LEU A 263 15.15 -8.52 0.48
C LEU A 263 14.59 -9.05 1.81
N CYS A 264 14.36 -10.36 1.93
CA CYS A 264 13.94 -10.96 3.19
C CYS A 264 14.98 -10.78 4.29
N GLN A 265 16.27 -10.92 3.98
CA GLN A 265 17.36 -10.74 4.94
C GLN A 265 17.50 -9.28 5.39
N THR A 266 17.36 -8.34 4.47
CA THR A 266 17.64 -6.91 4.72
C THR A 266 16.42 -6.13 5.24
N ARG A 267 15.20 -6.52 4.84
CA ARG A 267 13.95 -5.81 5.17
C ARG A 267 12.99 -6.61 6.04
N GLY A 268 13.33 -7.87 6.32
CA GLY A 268 12.45 -8.80 7.02
C GLY A 268 12.53 -8.74 8.54
N ALA A 269 13.44 -7.96 9.12
CA ALA A 269 13.59 -7.86 10.57
C ALA A 269 12.23 -7.49 11.20
N GLN A 270 11.76 -8.34 12.13
CA GLN A 270 10.46 -8.22 12.82
C GLN A 270 9.20 -8.38 11.93
N HIS A 271 9.34 -8.80 10.68
CA HIS A 271 8.17 -9.06 9.82
C HIS A 271 7.42 -10.31 10.30
N PRO A 272 6.09 -10.24 10.55
CA PRO A 272 5.33 -11.34 11.15
C PRO A 272 5.27 -12.60 10.27
N GLN A 273 5.45 -12.45 8.96
CA GLN A 273 5.44 -13.55 7.98
C GLN A 273 6.84 -13.84 7.40
N LEU A 274 7.92 -13.48 8.10
CA LEU A 274 9.28 -13.58 7.55
C LEU A 274 9.63 -15.01 7.11
N GLU A 275 9.34 -16.02 7.92
CA GLU A 275 9.68 -17.41 7.64
C GLU A 275 9.02 -17.90 6.34
N GLU A 276 7.73 -17.58 6.16
CA GLU A 276 6.99 -17.94 4.94
C GLU A 276 7.59 -17.25 3.71
N LEU A 277 7.90 -15.95 3.80
CA LEU A 277 8.51 -15.20 2.70
C LEU A 277 9.91 -15.70 2.36
N GLN A 278 10.70 -16.11 3.36
CA GLN A 278 12.01 -16.72 3.16
C GLN A 278 11.90 -18.07 2.45
N GLU A 279 10.95 -18.92 2.87
CA GLU A 279 10.70 -20.21 2.24
C GLU A 279 10.29 -20.03 0.77
N GLN A 280 9.35 -19.11 0.50
CA GLN A 280 8.91 -18.80 -0.85
C GLN A 280 10.07 -18.27 -1.72
N SER A 281 10.88 -17.36 -1.18
CA SER A 281 12.04 -16.78 -1.88
C SER A 281 13.09 -17.84 -2.20
N PHE A 282 13.39 -18.72 -1.24
CA PHE A 282 14.36 -19.78 -1.43
C PHE A 282 13.88 -20.83 -2.44
N LYS A 283 12.57 -21.12 -2.50
CA LYS A 283 12.00 -22.00 -3.53
C LYS A 283 12.24 -21.48 -4.93
N ILE A 284 12.11 -20.18 -5.16
CA ILE A 284 12.39 -19.55 -6.47
C ILE A 284 13.88 -19.77 -6.84
N LEU A 285 14.78 -19.47 -5.91
CA LEU A 285 16.23 -19.63 -6.13
C LEU A 285 16.62 -21.09 -6.37
N LEU A 286 16.06 -22.02 -5.60
CA LEU A 286 16.32 -23.44 -5.77
C LEU A 286 15.79 -23.96 -7.11
N ALA A 287 14.59 -23.53 -7.52
CA ALA A 287 14.02 -23.88 -8.81
C ALA A 287 14.90 -23.39 -9.97
N ALA A 288 15.49 -22.19 -9.85
CA ALA A 288 16.44 -21.66 -10.83
C ALA A 288 17.71 -22.54 -10.94
N ALA A 289 18.24 -23.01 -9.81
CA ALA A 289 19.39 -23.91 -9.78
C ALA A 289 19.06 -25.28 -10.41
N VAL A 290 17.90 -25.86 -10.06
CA VAL A 290 17.42 -27.13 -10.64
C VAL A 290 17.22 -27.00 -12.16
N ALA A 291 16.72 -25.87 -12.65
CA ALA A 291 16.58 -25.62 -14.08
C ALA A 291 17.94 -25.60 -14.82
N GLN A 292 19.04 -25.39 -14.11
CA GLN A 292 20.41 -25.49 -14.63
C GLN A 292 21.09 -26.85 -14.34
N GLY A 293 20.32 -27.84 -13.86
CA GLY A 293 20.82 -29.20 -13.58
C GLY A 293 21.55 -29.35 -12.25
N ILE A 294 21.33 -28.44 -11.30
CA ILE A 294 22.01 -28.45 -10.00
C ILE A 294 21.08 -29.07 -8.96
N GLU A 295 21.42 -30.29 -8.52
CA GLU A 295 20.53 -31.11 -7.69
C GLU A 295 21.07 -31.39 -6.28
N THR A 296 22.36 -31.15 -6.02
CA THR A 296 22.99 -31.39 -4.71
C THR A 296 23.30 -30.08 -4.00
N GLN A 297 23.32 -30.12 -2.66
CA GLN A 297 23.65 -28.96 -1.85
C GLN A 297 25.06 -28.42 -2.15
N GLU A 298 26.07 -29.30 -2.27
CA GLU A 298 27.44 -28.89 -2.58
C GLU A 298 27.56 -28.23 -3.95
N ALA A 299 26.83 -28.76 -4.94
CA ALA A 299 26.77 -28.16 -6.27
C ALA A 299 26.04 -26.81 -6.25
N PHE A 300 24.99 -26.67 -5.43
CA PHE A 300 24.29 -25.40 -5.24
C PHE A 300 25.19 -24.33 -4.62
N GLU A 301 25.89 -24.64 -3.53
CA GLU A 301 26.82 -23.71 -2.88
C GLU A 301 27.92 -23.26 -3.83
N THR A 302 28.48 -24.21 -4.60
CA THR A 302 29.50 -23.92 -5.63
C THR A 302 28.95 -23.02 -6.73
N TRP A 303 27.78 -23.35 -7.27
CA TRP A 303 27.13 -22.57 -8.32
C TRP A 303 26.77 -21.17 -7.85
N TYR A 304 26.23 -21.03 -6.64
CA TYR A 304 25.81 -19.76 -6.07
C TYR A 304 26.98 -18.77 -5.98
N VAL A 305 28.16 -19.26 -5.58
CA VAL A 305 29.40 -18.47 -5.56
C VAL A 305 29.93 -18.20 -6.98
N GLN A 306 29.93 -19.20 -7.86
CA GLN A 306 30.40 -19.04 -9.26
C GLN A 306 29.58 -18.01 -10.04
N GLN A 307 28.26 -17.96 -9.81
CA GLN A 307 27.37 -16.97 -10.39
C GLN A 307 27.41 -15.61 -9.68
N GLN A 308 28.23 -15.49 -8.61
CA GLN A 308 28.36 -14.30 -7.77
C GLN A 308 27.02 -13.84 -7.17
N LEU A 309 26.15 -14.80 -6.85
CA LEU A 309 24.85 -14.55 -6.22
C LEU A 309 24.99 -14.30 -4.71
N ASN A 310 26.16 -14.61 -4.14
CA ASN A 310 26.49 -14.31 -2.75
C ASN A 310 26.94 -12.86 -2.51
N ASP A 311 27.08 -12.04 -3.55
CA ASP A 311 27.52 -10.65 -3.46
C ASP A 311 26.48 -9.66 -4.04
N PRO A 312 25.73 -8.92 -3.19
CA PRO A 312 24.72 -7.98 -3.65
C PRO A 312 25.28 -6.83 -4.49
N GLU A 313 26.55 -6.46 -4.30
CA GLU A 313 27.21 -5.44 -5.13
C GLU A 313 27.40 -5.92 -6.58
N TYR A 314 27.31 -7.22 -6.83
CA TYR A 314 27.42 -7.81 -8.16
C TYR A 314 26.07 -8.17 -8.77
N PHE A 315 25.21 -8.90 -8.05
CA PHE A 315 23.97 -9.41 -8.65
C PHE A 315 22.87 -8.35 -8.76
N ILE A 316 22.81 -7.33 -7.88
CA ILE A 316 21.78 -6.28 -7.95
C ILE A 316 21.97 -5.41 -9.21
N PRO A 317 23.16 -4.88 -9.54
CA PRO A 317 23.37 -4.14 -10.78
C PRO A 317 23.05 -4.96 -12.04
N ARG A 318 23.43 -6.25 -12.05
CA ARG A 318 23.12 -7.18 -13.15
C ARG A 318 21.63 -7.40 -13.34
N LEU A 319 20.87 -7.52 -12.24
CA LEU A 319 19.41 -7.56 -12.29
C LEU A 319 18.84 -6.25 -12.82
N VAL A 320 19.31 -5.11 -12.32
CA VAL A 320 18.87 -3.78 -12.78
C VAL A 320 19.09 -3.61 -14.28
N GLU A 321 20.26 -3.98 -14.81
CA GLU A 321 20.57 -3.92 -16.24
C GLU A 321 19.54 -4.70 -17.06
N LYS A 322 19.27 -5.96 -16.69
CA LYS A 322 18.23 -6.77 -17.36
C LYS A 322 16.83 -6.18 -17.26
N LEU A 323 16.47 -5.61 -16.12
CA LEU A 323 15.18 -4.92 -15.97
C LEU A 323 15.09 -3.74 -16.93
N GLU A 324 16.16 -2.95 -17.06
CA GLU A 324 16.20 -1.80 -17.96
C GLU A 324 16.17 -2.22 -19.44
N GLU A 325 16.81 -3.32 -19.80
CA GLU A 325 16.71 -3.92 -21.14
C GLU A 325 15.28 -4.37 -21.47
N ILE A 326 14.59 -5.01 -20.53
CA ILE A 326 13.18 -5.43 -20.70
C ILE A 326 12.27 -4.23 -20.91
N VAL A 327 12.47 -3.15 -20.14
CA VAL A 327 11.61 -1.96 -20.23
C VAL A 327 11.89 -1.15 -21.49
N GLY A 328 13.16 -1.03 -21.90
CA GLY A 328 13.57 -0.25 -23.07
C GLY A 328 13.13 1.22 -22.96
N ASP A 329 12.37 1.71 -23.94
CA ASP A 329 11.83 3.06 -24.03
C ASP A 329 10.44 3.21 -23.38
N GLN A 330 9.88 2.16 -22.78
CA GLN A 330 8.50 2.11 -22.29
C GLN A 330 8.36 2.46 -20.79
N TRP A 331 9.25 3.29 -20.27
CA TRP A 331 9.17 3.77 -18.88
C TRP A 331 7.94 4.66 -18.68
N LEU A 332 7.16 4.39 -17.62
CA LEU A 332 6.02 5.22 -17.23
C LEU A 332 6.42 6.39 -16.32
N PHE A 333 7.67 6.44 -15.86
CA PHE A 333 8.18 7.46 -14.95
C PHE A 333 9.65 7.77 -15.24
N GLU A 334 10.10 8.95 -14.80
CA GLU A 334 11.49 9.35 -14.94
C GLU A 334 12.41 8.57 -13.98
N ARG A 335 13.44 7.93 -14.54
CA ARG A 335 14.50 7.28 -13.76
C ARG A 335 15.47 8.33 -13.24
N GLN A 336 15.18 8.94 -12.10
CA GLN A 336 16.14 9.82 -11.43
C GLN A 336 17.22 9.00 -10.74
N ASN A 337 18.48 9.44 -10.81
CA ASN A 337 19.64 8.74 -10.24
C ASN A 337 19.64 8.65 -8.70
N ASN A 338 18.73 9.35 -8.01
CA ASN A 338 18.72 9.49 -6.54
C ASN A 338 17.37 9.07 -5.91
N LEU A 339 16.73 8.00 -6.43
CA LEU A 339 15.57 7.38 -5.79
C LEU A 339 15.96 6.40 -4.70
#